data_AF-A0A9X7AUP2-F1
#
_entry.id   AF-A0A9X7AUP2-F1
#
_cell.length_a   1.000
_cell.length_b   1.000
_cell.length_c   1.000
_cell.angle_alpha   90.00
_cell.angle_beta   90.00
_cell.angle_gamma   90.00
#
_symmetry.space_group_name_H-M   'P 1'
#
loop_
_entity.id
_entity.type
_entity.pdbx_description
1 polymer ?
#
loop_
_entity_poly.entity_id
_entity_poly.type
_entity_poly.pdbx_seq_one_letter_code
_entity_poly.pdbx_strand_id
1 'polypeptide(L)'
;LDDMKEKARMVLSGEVENSKIFPFICKLDSEEEVEDIANWEKANPSIRDNTELFETMKEEWSDCQTNIPMHVEFMTKRMNIPKQLFQHKIATYEDILATDQPLPDDLHKYECIGGVDYAELRDFCSVGLLFKRDGKRYWIHHTFIWHQALKMQDINQDIIDIGVEKGLFTIVYDKEIEPKRVINWFLDKAKTYDIKRIAIDKFRSVVLKPLLEEAGFNERVEIVRRGPYIHAMLDPLIQHLFINHNIVFHDDPVMRWYCGNIYVDELGNGSKEYKKIDPVKRKTDGFFAFTHALNFDGDLEDYAVDLNDMQVWSF
;
A
#
# COMPACT_ATOMS: atom_id res chain seq x y z
N LEU A 1 -18.13 -13.37 15.22
CA LEU A 1 -17.45 -14.52 15.88
C LEU A 1 -16.98 -14.14 17.28
N ASP A 2 -16.50 -12.91 17.48
CA ASP A 2 -15.98 -12.45 18.77
C ASP A 2 -17.04 -12.38 19.88
N ASP A 3 -18.28 -11.97 19.57
CA ASP A 3 -19.39 -11.99 20.54
C ASP A 3 -19.72 -13.39 21.08
N MET A 4 -19.52 -14.43 20.25
CA MET A 4 -19.71 -15.82 20.67
C MET A 4 -18.56 -16.31 21.55
N LYS A 5 -17.34 -15.86 21.28
CA LYS A 5 -16.17 -16.17 22.13
C LYS A 5 -16.29 -15.52 23.50
N GLU A 6 -16.79 -14.29 23.55
CA GLU A 6 -17.04 -13.59 24.82
C GLU A 6 -18.10 -14.31 25.65
N LYS A 7 -19.24 -14.64 25.02
CA LYS A 7 -20.30 -15.42 25.67
C LYS A 7 -19.81 -16.79 26.13
N ALA A 8 -18.99 -17.47 25.33
CA ALA A 8 -18.37 -18.73 25.71
C ALA A 8 -17.47 -18.59 26.95
N ARG A 9 -16.70 -17.50 27.05
CA ARG A 9 -15.86 -17.21 28.23
C ARG A 9 -16.70 -17.00 29.49
N MET A 10 -17.78 -16.21 29.40
CA MET A 10 -18.70 -15.97 30.52
C MET A 10 -19.40 -17.25 30.99
N VAL A 11 -19.68 -18.19 30.07
CA VAL A 11 -20.24 -19.50 30.42
C VAL A 11 -19.21 -20.36 31.14
N LEU A 12 -17.95 -20.38 30.67
CA LEU A 12 -16.87 -21.13 31.31
C LEU A 12 -16.45 -20.54 32.67
N SER A 13 -16.55 -19.22 32.86
CA SER A 13 -16.27 -18.55 34.14
C SER A 13 -17.40 -18.68 35.17
N GLY A 14 -18.57 -19.21 34.78
CA GLY A 14 -19.73 -19.36 35.63
C GLY A 14 -20.57 -18.09 35.82
N GLU A 15 -20.25 -17.00 35.09
CA GLU A 15 -21.03 -15.76 35.10
C GLU A 15 -22.43 -15.92 34.49
N VAL A 16 -22.64 -16.98 33.68
CA VAL A 16 -23.94 -17.33 33.09
C VAL A 16 -24.34 -18.75 33.52
N GLU A 17 -25.13 -18.84 34.59
CA GLU A 17 -25.52 -20.11 35.23
C GLU A 17 -26.46 -21.00 34.39
N ASN A 18 -27.26 -20.42 33.47
CA ASN A 18 -28.31 -21.14 32.73
C ASN A 18 -28.10 -21.19 31.21
N SER A 19 -26.84 -21.27 30.77
CA SER A 19 -26.51 -21.37 29.34
C SER A 19 -26.65 -22.80 28.80
N LYS A 20 -27.20 -22.94 27.58
CA LYS A 20 -27.21 -24.20 26.81
C LYS A 20 -26.00 -24.36 25.88
N ILE A 21 -25.05 -23.42 25.93
CA ILE A 21 -23.87 -23.41 25.07
C ILE A 21 -22.81 -24.33 25.67
N PHE A 22 -22.24 -25.22 24.86
CA PHE A 22 -21.04 -26.00 25.18
C PHE A 22 -19.86 -25.46 24.36
N PRO A 23 -19.00 -24.61 24.94
CA PRO A 23 -17.81 -24.12 24.26
C PRO A 23 -16.79 -25.23 24.07
N PHE A 24 -16.44 -25.51 22.81
CA PHE A 24 -15.35 -26.43 22.46
C PHE A 24 -14.47 -25.73 21.43
N ILE A 25 -13.22 -25.44 21.83
CA ILE A 25 -12.23 -24.78 20.98
C ILE A 25 -10.99 -25.64 21.00
N CYS A 26 -10.58 -26.11 19.83
CA CYS A 26 -9.31 -26.82 19.65
C CYS A 26 -8.27 -25.80 19.19
N LYS A 27 -7.30 -25.47 20.04
CA LYS A 27 -6.15 -24.63 19.69
C LYS A 27 -5.01 -24.88 20.65
N LEU A 28 -3.80 -24.43 20.29
CA LEU A 28 -2.71 -24.32 21.25
C LEU A 28 -2.93 -23.15 22.22
N ASP A 29 -2.33 -23.26 23.41
CA ASP A 29 -2.42 -22.23 24.45
C ASP A 29 -1.44 -21.07 24.19
N SER A 30 -0.25 -21.39 23.65
CA SER A 30 0.75 -20.42 23.20
C SER A 30 1.49 -20.91 21.94
N GLU A 31 2.26 -20.02 21.31
CA GLU A 31 3.00 -20.34 20.07
C GLU A 31 4.10 -21.37 20.31
N GLU A 32 4.75 -21.31 21.46
CA GLU A 32 5.88 -22.17 21.82
C GLU A 32 5.48 -23.64 21.99
N GLU A 33 4.18 -23.91 22.25
CA GLU A 33 3.68 -25.28 22.39
C GLU A 33 3.80 -26.10 21.10
N VAL A 34 3.92 -25.46 19.93
CA VAL A 34 4.03 -26.16 18.64
C VAL A 34 5.31 -27.00 18.52
N GLU A 35 6.37 -26.63 19.25
CA GLU A 35 7.64 -27.36 19.25
C GLU A 35 7.52 -28.76 19.88
N ASP A 36 6.54 -28.93 20.77
CA ASP A 36 6.22 -30.23 21.35
C ASP A 36 5.02 -30.86 20.62
N ILE A 37 5.33 -31.88 19.80
CA ILE A 37 4.36 -32.63 18.99
C ILE A 37 3.21 -33.20 19.84
N ALA A 38 3.44 -33.50 21.13
CA ALA A 38 2.38 -33.98 22.01
C ALA A 38 1.23 -32.96 22.19
N ASN A 39 1.50 -31.67 22.03
CA ASN A 39 0.48 -30.63 22.13
C ASN A 39 -0.39 -30.50 20.88
N TRP A 40 0.01 -31.09 19.74
CA TRP A 40 -0.71 -30.92 18.48
C TRP A 40 -2.15 -31.48 18.52
N GLU A 41 -2.42 -32.46 19.39
CA GLU A 41 -3.75 -33.03 19.62
C GLU A 41 -4.71 -31.99 20.22
N LYS A 42 -4.21 -30.99 20.95
CA LYS A 42 -5.04 -29.89 21.48
C LYS A 42 -5.71 -29.10 20.36
N ALA A 43 -4.98 -28.84 19.27
CA ALA A 43 -5.48 -28.13 18.11
C ALA A 43 -6.18 -29.07 17.10
N ASN A 44 -5.73 -30.33 17.02
CA ASN A 44 -6.23 -31.32 16.07
C ASN A 44 -6.56 -32.65 16.77
N PRO A 45 -7.69 -32.78 17.49
CA PRO A 45 -8.00 -34.00 18.25
C PRO A 45 -8.05 -35.28 17.42
N SER A 46 -8.32 -35.17 16.11
CA SER A 46 -8.40 -36.32 15.21
C SER A 46 -7.06 -37.00 14.91
N ILE A 47 -5.92 -36.35 15.17
CA ILE A 47 -4.59 -36.91 14.82
C ILE A 47 -4.27 -38.18 15.60
N ARG A 48 -4.92 -38.37 16.77
CA ARG A 48 -4.79 -39.58 17.59
C ARG A 48 -5.20 -40.84 16.83
N ASP A 49 -6.24 -40.74 16.02
CA ASP A 49 -6.82 -41.86 15.29
C ASP A 49 -6.56 -41.77 13.76
N ASN A 50 -5.94 -40.69 13.30
CA ASN A 50 -5.62 -40.44 11.90
C ASN A 50 -4.10 -40.35 11.68
N THR A 51 -3.46 -41.52 11.55
CA THR A 51 -2.00 -41.63 11.36
C THR A 51 -1.53 -40.94 10.07
N GLU A 52 -2.31 -40.97 9.00
CA GLU A 52 -1.97 -40.32 7.73
C GLU A 52 -1.83 -38.80 7.92
N LEU A 53 -2.84 -38.17 8.52
CA LEU A 53 -2.80 -36.75 8.84
C LEU A 53 -1.62 -36.40 9.76
N PHE A 54 -1.33 -37.25 10.75
CA PHE A 54 -0.22 -37.04 11.67
C PHE A 54 1.14 -37.06 10.96
N GLU A 55 1.37 -37.98 10.02
CA GLU A 55 2.58 -38.00 9.20
C GLU A 55 2.65 -36.77 8.28
N THR A 56 1.56 -36.42 7.60
CA THR A 56 1.51 -35.21 6.75
C THR A 56 1.85 -33.95 7.54
N MET A 57 1.30 -33.80 8.75
CA MET A 57 1.59 -32.62 9.58
C MET A 57 3.06 -32.56 10.02
N LYS A 58 3.72 -33.71 10.25
CA LYS A 58 5.15 -33.74 10.57
C LYS A 58 6.01 -33.33 9.37
N GLU A 59 5.66 -33.78 8.17
CA GLU A 59 6.31 -33.35 6.93
C GLU A 59 6.11 -31.85 6.69
N GLU A 60 4.87 -31.36 6.79
CA GLU A 60 4.54 -29.92 6.67
C GLU A 60 5.33 -29.07 7.68
N TRP A 61 5.44 -29.54 8.93
CA TRP A 61 6.23 -28.85 9.97
C TRP A 61 7.73 -28.83 9.63
N SER A 62 8.28 -29.94 9.16
CA SER A 62 9.67 -30.01 8.71
C SER A 62 9.96 -29.04 7.57
N ASP A 63 9.06 -28.99 6.58
CA ASP A 63 9.19 -28.10 5.42
C ASP A 63 9.09 -26.62 5.82
N CYS A 64 8.24 -26.31 6.80
CA CYS A 64 8.01 -24.94 7.24
C CYS A 64 9.16 -24.34 8.08
N GLN A 65 10.07 -25.16 8.63
CA GLN A 65 11.26 -24.68 9.36
C GLN A 65 12.15 -23.75 8.54
N THR A 66 12.11 -23.88 7.21
CA THR A 66 12.88 -23.04 6.28
C THR A 66 11.99 -22.13 5.41
N ASN A 67 10.67 -22.17 5.61
CA ASN A 67 9.68 -21.46 4.80
C ASN A 67 8.66 -20.72 5.68
N ILE A 68 8.90 -19.42 5.88
CA ILE A 68 8.10 -18.54 6.75
C ILE A 68 6.61 -18.49 6.35
N PRO A 69 6.23 -18.33 5.06
CA PRO A 69 4.83 -18.44 4.64
C PRO A 69 4.16 -19.76 5.04
N MET A 70 4.85 -20.89 4.82
CA MET A 70 4.33 -22.20 5.24
C MET A 70 4.22 -22.30 6.76
N HIS A 71 5.15 -21.70 7.51
CA HIS A 71 5.09 -21.70 8.97
C HIS A 71 3.88 -20.91 9.47
N VAL A 72 3.60 -19.75 8.88
CA VAL A 72 2.41 -18.95 9.20
C VAL A 72 1.12 -19.71 8.85
N GLU A 73 1.10 -20.38 7.70
CA GLU A 73 -0.03 -21.22 7.29
C GLU A 73 -0.24 -22.40 8.26
N PHE A 74 0.84 -23.08 8.64
CA PHE A 74 0.80 -24.19 9.59
C PHE A 74 0.27 -23.73 10.96
N MET A 75 0.83 -22.64 11.51
CA MET A 75 0.35 -22.08 12.79
C MET A 75 -1.13 -21.68 12.73
N THR A 76 -1.55 -21.05 11.63
CA THR A 76 -2.93 -20.55 11.48
C THR A 76 -3.92 -21.68 11.25
N LYS A 77 -3.61 -22.61 10.35
CA LYS A 77 -4.55 -23.64 9.88
C LYS A 77 -4.48 -24.95 10.66
N ARG A 78 -3.28 -25.36 11.09
CA ARG A 78 -3.08 -26.58 11.88
C ARG A 78 -3.16 -26.29 13.37
N MET A 79 -2.57 -25.20 13.86
CA MET A 79 -2.50 -24.95 15.32
C MET A 79 -3.58 -24.01 15.87
N ASN A 80 -4.43 -23.46 14.99
CA ASN A 80 -5.44 -22.46 15.33
C ASN A 80 -4.88 -21.26 16.12
N ILE A 81 -3.62 -20.90 15.86
CA ILE A 81 -3.00 -19.65 16.30
C ILE A 81 -2.95 -18.73 15.08
N PRO A 82 -3.80 -17.70 15.00
CA PRO A 82 -3.76 -16.75 13.90
C PRO A 82 -2.41 -16.03 13.87
N LYS A 83 -1.50 -16.50 13.00
CA LYS A 83 -0.31 -15.75 12.66
C LYS A 83 -0.64 -14.93 11.44
N GLN A 84 -0.41 -13.62 11.53
CA GLN A 84 -0.16 -12.85 10.33
C GLN A 84 1.32 -13.05 10.02
N LEU A 85 1.66 -13.23 8.75
CA LEU A 85 2.99 -12.81 8.32
C LEU A 85 3.10 -11.38 8.85
N PHE A 86 4.09 -11.08 9.69
CA PHE A 86 4.50 -9.70 9.92
C PHE A 86 5.11 -9.22 8.61
N GLN A 87 4.25 -9.03 7.62
CA GLN A 87 4.51 -8.24 6.46
C GLN A 87 4.74 -6.85 7.02
N HIS A 88 6.01 -6.42 7.06
CA HIS A 88 6.39 -5.13 7.62
C HIS A 88 5.55 -4.07 6.91
N LYS A 89 4.58 -3.46 7.60
CA LYS A 89 3.79 -2.40 6.99
C LYS A 89 4.72 -1.27 6.60
N ILE A 90 4.35 -0.55 5.55
CA ILE A 90 5.09 0.64 5.14
C ILE A 90 5.21 1.68 6.27
N ALA A 91 4.16 1.84 7.07
CA ALA A 91 4.10 2.74 8.21
C ALA A 91 3.05 2.25 9.21
N THR A 92 3.03 2.82 10.43
CA THR A 92 1.97 2.54 11.39
C THR A 92 0.63 3.08 10.90
N TYR A 93 -0.47 2.61 11.49
CA TYR A 93 -1.79 3.11 11.09
C TYR A 93 -1.94 4.60 11.44
N GLU A 94 -1.41 4.99 12.58
CA GLU A 94 -1.37 6.36 13.08
C GLU A 94 -0.57 7.27 12.14
N ASP A 95 0.59 6.83 11.65
CA ASP A 95 1.39 7.61 10.70
C ASP A 95 0.70 7.75 9.34
N ILE A 96 -0.01 6.72 8.87
CA ILE A 96 -0.82 6.81 7.65
C ILE A 96 -1.97 7.81 7.84
N LEU A 97 -2.64 7.79 8.99
CA LEU A 97 -3.70 8.76 9.30
C LEU A 97 -3.15 10.19 9.39
N ALA A 98 -1.94 10.36 9.94
CA ALA A 98 -1.27 11.67 10.06
C ALA A 98 -0.95 12.34 8.72
N THR A 99 -1.10 11.64 7.58
CA THR A 99 -1.04 12.24 6.24
C THR A 99 -2.21 13.18 5.94
N ASP A 100 -3.26 13.16 6.78
CA ASP A 100 -4.39 14.09 6.72
C ASP A 100 -4.02 15.47 7.25
N GLN A 101 -3.41 16.25 6.38
CA GLN A 101 -3.00 17.62 6.65
C GLN A 101 -3.49 18.53 5.51
N PRO A 102 -3.79 19.81 5.78
CA PRO A 102 -4.22 20.74 4.75
C PRO A 102 -3.13 20.92 3.68
N LEU A 103 -3.56 21.07 2.42
CA LEU A 103 -2.66 21.51 1.36
C LEU A 103 -2.39 23.01 1.49
N PRO A 104 -1.15 23.48 1.26
CA PRO A 104 -0.86 24.90 1.16
C PRO A 104 -1.59 25.52 -0.05
N ASP A 105 -2.21 26.68 0.15
CA ASP A 105 -2.91 27.42 -0.92
C ASP A 105 -1.95 27.94 -2.01
N ASP A 106 -0.65 28.01 -1.69
CA ASP A 106 0.40 28.54 -2.54
C ASP A 106 1.21 27.48 -3.30
N LEU A 107 0.79 26.20 -3.30
CA LEU A 107 1.46 25.12 -4.05
C LEU A 107 1.67 25.45 -5.54
N HIS A 108 0.80 26.28 -6.14
CA HIS A 108 0.93 26.76 -7.52
C HIS A 108 2.19 27.58 -7.79
N LYS A 109 2.88 28.06 -6.75
CA LYS A 109 4.15 28.79 -6.86
C LYS A 109 5.38 27.87 -6.90
N TYR A 110 5.19 26.57 -6.65
CA TYR A 110 6.25 25.59 -6.53
C TYR A 110 6.26 24.68 -7.75
N GLU A 111 7.44 24.29 -8.19
CA GLU A 111 7.60 23.23 -9.19
C GLU A 111 7.11 21.89 -8.61
N CYS A 112 6.66 21.01 -9.50
CA CYS A 112 6.21 19.67 -9.14
C CYS A 112 6.69 18.59 -10.12
N ILE A 113 6.66 17.35 -9.64
CA ILE A 113 6.95 16.16 -10.45
C ILE A 113 5.68 15.36 -10.61
N GLY A 114 5.28 15.13 -11.86
CA GLY A 114 4.24 14.18 -12.21
C GLY A 114 4.69 12.75 -12.03
N GLY A 115 3.80 11.89 -11.52
CA GLY A 115 4.00 10.44 -11.49
C GLY A 115 2.83 9.72 -12.17
N VAL A 116 3.13 8.62 -12.87
CA VAL A 116 2.13 7.78 -13.53
C VAL A 116 2.36 6.32 -13.19
N ASP A 117 1.33 5.65 -12.68
CA ASP A 117 1.22 4.19 -12.68
C ASP A 117 0.11 3.77 -13.63
N TYR A 118 0.47 3.03 -14.67
CA TYR A 118 -0.48 2.62 -15.70
C TYR A 118 -0.24 1.18 -16.12
N ALA A 119 -0.14 0.24 -15.18
CA ALA A 119 0.23 -1.14 -15.48
C ALA A 119 -0.59 -1.79 -16.62
N GLU A 120 -1.92 -1.64 -16.60
CA GLU A 120 -2.84 -2.27 -17.57
C GLU A 120 -3.92 -1.31 -18.09
N LEU A 121 -4.27 -1.46 -19.39
CA LEU A 121 -5.31 -0.64 -20.05
C LEU A 121 -6.72 -0.89 -19.48
N ARG A 122 -6.91 -2.08 -18.89
CA ARG A 122 -8.17 -2.62 -18.37
C ARG A 122 -8.11 -2.84 -16.87
N ASP A 123 -7.45 -1.92 -16.16
CA ASP A 123 -7.37 -1.96 -14.71
C ASP A 123 -7.45 -0.53 -14.13
N PHE A 124 -6.58 -0.21 -13.18
CA PHE A 124 -6.44 1.12 -12.58
C PHE A 124 -5.28 1.85 -13.26
N CYS A 125 -5.43 3.16 -13.43
CA CYS A 125 -4.37 4.04 -13.90
C CYS A 125 -4.30 5.26 -12.99
N SER A 126 -3.25 5.36 -12.19
CA SER A 126 -3.06 6.44 -11.23
C SER A 126 -2.08 7.47 -11.75
N VAL A 127 -2.39 8.73 -11.50
CA VAL A 127 -1.56 9.90 -11.80
C VAL A 127 -1.46 10.76 -10.55
N GLY A 128 -0.42 11.58 -10.46
CA GLY A 128 -0.35 12.56 -9.38
C GLY A 128 0.78 13.56 -9.56
N LEU A 129 0.79 14.58 -8.70
CA LEU A 129 1.81 15.62 -8.63
C LEU A 129 2.45 15.63 -7.24
N LEU A 130 3.78 15.54 -7.22
CA LEU A 130 4.62 15.64 -6.03
C LEU A 130 5.18 17.06 -5.93
N PHE A 131 4.94 17.71 -4.80
CA PHE A 131 5.51 19.00 -4.42
C PHE A 131 6.41 18.84 -3.20
N LYS A 132 7.33 19.79 -3.03
CA LYS A 132 8.21 19.87 -1.87
C LYS A 132 8.22 21.31 -1.34
N ARG A 133 7.95 21.47 -0.04
CA ARG A 133 7.88 22.78 0.62
C ARG A 133 8.02 22.61 2.13
N ASP A 134 8.85 23.45 2.75
CA ASP A 134 9.11 23.47 4.20
C ASP A 134 9.48 22.08 4.76
N GLY A 135 10.31 21.33 4.04
CA GLY A 135 10.71 19.96 4.41
C GLY A 135 9.63 18.89 4.18
N LYS A 136 8.40 19.27 3.82
CA LYS A 136 7.28 18.36 3.57
C LYS A 136 7.12 18.03 2.10
N ARG A 137 6.54 16.85 1.84
CA ARG A 137 6.12 16.38 0.53
C ARG A 137 4.61 16.39 0.47
N TYR A 138 4.06 17.00 -0.57
CA TYR A 138 2.63 17.04 -0.81
C TYR A 138 2.35 16.25 -2.08
N TRP A 139 1.41 15.30 -2.02
CA TRP A 139 1.04 14.47 -3.15
C TRP A 139 -0.43 14.62 -3.48
N ILE A 140 -0.71 15.18 -4.66
CA ILE A 140 -2.07 15.31 -5.20
C ILE A 140 -2.29 14.16 -6.18
N HIS A 141 -3.29 13.32 -5.91
CA HIS A 141 -3.53 12.07 -6.60
C HIS A 141 -4.83 12.09 -7.41
N HIS A 142 -4.88 11.27 -8.46
CA HIS A 142 -6.11 10.87 -9.15
C HIS A 142 -5.97 9.47 -9.74
N THR A 143 -7.04 8.66 -9.76
CA THR A 143 -7.05 7.38 -10.48
C THR A 143 -8.21 7.29 -11.48
N PHE A 144 -7.89 6.85 -12.69
CA PHE A 144 -8.87 6.35 -13.66
C PHE A 144 -9.08 4.86 -13.45
N ILE A 145 -10.34 4.44 -13.38
CA ILE A 145 -10.70 3.04 -13.13
C ILE A 145 -11.51 2.52 -14.31
N TRP A 146 -11.05 1.46 -14.95
CA TRP A 146 -11.86 0.81 -15.98
C TRP A 146 -13.04 0.08 -15.34
N HIS A 147 -14.26 0.37 -15.81
CA HIS A 147 -15.49 -0.03 -15.12
C HIS A 147 -15.66 -1.55 -14.91
N GLN A 148 -15.08 -2.41 -15.77
CA GLN A 148 -15.18 -3.86 -15.58
C GLN A 148 -14.16 -4.41 -14.58
N ALA A 149 -13.07 -3.68 -14.30
CA ALA A 149 -12.10 -4.07 -13.27
C ALA A 149 -12.79 -4.21 -11.91
N LEU A 150 -13.72 -3.28 -11.60
CA LEU A 150 -14.56 -3.31 -10.40
C LEU A 150 -15.44 -4.56 -10.27
N LYS A 151 -15.81 -5.20 -11.39
CA LYS A 151 -16.63 -6.42 -11.39
C LYS A 151 -15.78 -7.69 -11.30
N MET A 152 -14.56 -7.63 -11.81
CA MET A 152 -13.65 -8.77 -11.84
C MET A 152 -12.86 -8.90 -10.54
N GLN A 153 -12.70 -7.81 -9.80
CA GLN A 153 -11.87 -7.74 -8.62
C GLN A 153 -12.75 -7.46 -7.39
N ASP A 154 -12.52 -8.22 -6.33
CA ASP A 154 -13.21 -8.14 -5.04
C ASP A 154 -12.72 -6.91 -4.25
N ILE A 155 -13.00 -5.72 -4.79
CA ILE A 155 -12.63 -4.44 -4.20
C ILE A 155 -13.78 -3.94 -3.35
N ASN A 156 -13.48 -3.38 -2.18
CA ASN A 156 -14.49 -2.76 -1.32
C ASN A 156 -15.22 -1.65 -2.07
N GLN A 157 -16.53 -1.76 -2.27
CA GLN A 157 -17.31 -0.74 -2.99
C GLN A 157 -17.31 0.61 -2.26
N ASP A 158 -17.27 0.62 -0.93
CA ASP A 158 -17.31 1.85 -0.14
C ASP A 158 -16.13 2.78 -0.47
N ILE A 159 -14.92 2.24 -0.69
CA ILE A 159 -13.76 3.06 -1.04
C ILE A 159 -13.87 3.63 -2.46
N ILE A 160 -14.53 2.90 -3.36
CA ILE A 160 -14.78 3.35 -4.73
C ILE A 160 -15.77 4.50 -4.71
N ASP A 161 -16.87 4.35 -3.97
CA ASP A 161 -17.91 5.36 -3.88
C ASP A 161 -17.37 6.64 -3.22
N ILE A 162 -16.62 6.51 -2.12
CA ILE A 162 -15.93 7.65 -1.47
C ILE A 162 -14.95 8.33 -2.43
N GLY A 163 -14.14 7.56 -3.16
CA GLY A 163 -13.18 8.11 -4.10
C GLY A 163 -13.85 8.85 -5.26
N VAL A 164 -14.97 8.36 -5.76
CA VAL A 164 -15.76 9.03 -6.82
C VAL A 164 -16.43 10.30 -6.28
N GLU A 165 -17.03 10.25 -5.09
CA GLU A 165 -17.69 11.39 -4.44
C GLU A 165 -16.70 12.54 -4.20
N LYS A 166 -15.48 12.22 -3.74
CA LYS A 166 -14.40 13.19 -3.50
C LYS A 166 -13.67 13.62 -4.79
N GLY A 167 -14.02 13.04 -5.94
CA GLY A 167 -13.38 13.35 -7.23
C GLY A 167 -11.95 12.82 -7.36
N LEU A 168 -11.52 11.90 -6.50
CA LEU A 168 -10.22 11.21 -6.54
C LEU A 168 -10.21 10.07 -7.57
N PHE A 169 -11.40 9.53 -7.88
CA PHE A 169 -11.61 8.51 -8.89
C PHE A 169 -12.46 8.99 -10.05
N THR A 170 -12.15 8.46 -11.24
CA THR A 170 -13.01 8.57 -12.42
C THR A 170 -13.23 7.20 -13.02
N ILE A 171 -14.49 6.75 -13.05
CA ILE A 171 -14.86 5.49 -13.69
C ILE A 171 -14.95 5.68 -15.20
N VAL A 172 -14.19 4.88 -15.95
CA VAL A 172 -14.12 4.89 -17.41
C VAL A 172 -14.94 3.74 -17.97
N TYR A 173 -15.99 4.08 -18.71
CA TYR A 173 -16.93 3.13 -19.33
C TYR A 173 -16.58 2.75 -20.78
N ASP A 174 -15.41 3.17 -21.27
CA ASP A 174 -14.89 2.81 -22.59
C ASP A 174 -14.31 1.38 -22.60
N LYS A 175 -13.85 0.92 -23.77
CA LYS A 175 -13.22 -0.41 -23.95
C LYS A 175 -11.93 -0.60 -23.14
N GLU A 176 -11.28 0.51 -22.84
CA GLU A 176 -10.06 0.62 -22.04
C GLU A 176 -9.91 2.06 -21.54
N ILE A 177 -9.04 2.27 -20.56
CA ILE A 177 -8.55 3.62 -20.25
C ILE A 177 -7.69 4.04 -21.44
N GLU A 178 -8.04 5.11 -22.14
CA GLU A 178 -7.22 5.61 -23.24
C GLU A 178 -6.04 6.45 -22.70
N PRO A 179 -4.82 6.34 -23.28
CA PRO A 179 -3.67 7.18 -22.92
C PRO A 179 -3.97 8.69 -22.90
N LYS A 180 -4.85 9.15 -23.81
CA LYS A 180 -5.30 10.55 -23.90
C LYS A 180 -5.91 11.08 -22.59
N ARG A 181 -6.53 10.22 -21.77
CA ARG A 181 -7.08 10.63 -20.46
C ARG A 181 -5.98 11.06 -19.50
N VAL A 182 -4.86 10.32 -19.47
CA VAL A 182 -3.67 10.65 -18.68
C VAL A 182 -3.07 11.98 -19.14
N ILE A 183 -2.91 12.16 -20.46
CA ILE A 183 -2.34 13.39 -21.03
C ILE A 183 -3.22 14.60 -20.73
N ASN A 184 -4.54 14.48 -20.93
CA ASN A 184 -5.48 15.56 -20.64
C ASN A 184 -5.47 15.96 -19.16
N TRP A 185 -5.26 15.00 -18.26
CA TRP A 185 -5.12 15.30 -16.83
C TRP A 185 -3.88 16.16 -16.56
N PHE A 186 -2.72 15.79 -17.11
CA PHE A 186 -1.50 16.60 -16.97
C PHE A 186 -1.62 17.97 -17.63
N LEU A 187 -2.22 18.05 -18.82
CA LEU A 187 -2.50 19.32 -19.50
C LEU A 187 -3.41 20.23 -18.67
N ASP A 188 -4.42 19.66 -18.01
CA ASP A 188 -5.29 20.42 -17.13
C ASP A 188 -4.55 20.94 -15.90
N LYS A 189 -3.76 20.07 -15.25
CA LYS A 189 -2.94 20.48 -14.09
C LYS A 189 -1.85 21.49 -14.45
N ALA A 190 -1.26 21.39 -15.64
CA ALA A 190 -0.25 22.33 -16.15
C ALA A 190 -0.78 23.76 -16.35
N LYS A 191 -2.11 23.96 -16.36
CA LYS A 191 -2.70 25.31 -16.35
C LYS A 191 -2.48 26.03 -15.02
N THR A 192 -2.24 25.27 -13.94
CA THR A 192 -2.16 25.79 -12.57
C THR A 192 -0.77 25.56 -11.95
N TYR A 193 -0.14 24.43 -12.23
CA TYR A 193 1.12 24.01 -11.61
C TYR A 193 2.26 23.92 -12.64
N ASP A 194 3.48 24.26 -12.23
CA ASP A 194 4.66 24.05 -13.06
C ASP A 194 5.18 22.61 -12.93
N ILE A 195 4.92 21.80 -13.96
CA ILE A 195 5.31 20.40 -14.00
C ILE A 195 6.71 20.31 -14.62
N LYS A 196 7.71 20.13 -13.76
CA LYS A 196 9.13 20.04 -14.15
C LYS A 196 9.41 18.74 -14.91
N ARG A 197 8.88 17.61 -14.40
CA ARG A 197 9.07 16.27 -14.95
C ARG A 197 7.82 15.42 -14.81
N ILE A 198 7.70 14.39 -15.64
CA ILE A 198 6.68 13.34 -15.53
C ILE A 198 7.38 11.98 -15.53
N ALA A 199 7.33 11.29 -14.39
CA ALA A 199 7.92 9.99 -14.15
C ALA A 199 6.95 8.86 -14.56
N ILE A 200 7.38 7.99 -15.46
CA ILE A 200 6.58 6.89 -16.00
C ILE A 200 7.39 5.61 -15.95
N ASP A 201 6.74 4.48 -15.70
CA ASP A 201 7.41 3.19 -15.82
C ASP A 201 7.89 2.89 -17.26
N LYS A 202 8.87 2.01 -17.37
CA LYS A 202 9.44 1.60 -18.66
C LYS A 202 8.43 0.96 -19.61
N PHE A 203 7.44 0.23 -19.12
CA PHE A 203 6.53 -0.53 -19.97
C PHE A 203 5.56 0.41 -20.70
N ARG A 204 5.07 1.43 -19.99
CA ARG A 204 4.07 2.37 -20.51
C ARG A 204 4.65 3.60 -21.15
N SER A 205 5.93 3.91 -20.90
CA SER A 205 6.61 5.02 -21.57
C SER A 205 6.56 4.92 -23.09
N VAL A 206 6.58 3.71 -23.67
CA VAL A 206 6.49 3.51 -25.14
C VAL A 206 5.24 4.16 -25.75
N VAL A 207 4.12 4.16 -25.02
CA VAL A 207 2.85 4.73 -25.48
C VAL A 207 2.65 6.16 -24.95
N LEU A 208 2.94 6.40 -23.68
CA LEU A 208 2.67 7.70 -23.05
C LEU A 208 3.69 8.77 -23.44
N LYS A 209 4.98 8.43 -23.59
CA LYS A 209 6.04 9.41 -23.82
C LYS A 209 5.84 10.20 -25.12
N PRO A 210 5.63 9.57 -26.30
CA PRO A 210 5.44 10.33 -27.53
C PRO A 210 4.24 11.29 -27.44
N LEU A 211 3.15 10.84 -26.82
CA LEU A 211 1.93 11.64 -26.70
C LEU A 211 2.06 12.80 -25.70
N LEU A 212 2.83 12.62 -24.61
CA LEU A 212 3.13 13.69 -23.68
C LEU A 212 4.10 14.73 -24.28
N GLU A 213 5.07 14.26 -25.07
CA GLU A 213 5.99 15.13 -25.83
C GLU A 213 5.20 15.98 -26.86
N GLU A 214 4.34 15.33 -27.66
CA GLU A 214 3.41 16.02 -28.59
C GLU A 214 2.50 17.04 -27.87
N ALA A 215 2.10 16.75 -26.63
CA ALA A 215 1.27 17.63 -25.80
C ALA A 215 2.03 18.81 -25.18
N GLY A 216 3.36 18.90 -25.35
CA GLY A 216 4.17 20.01 -24.86
C GLY A 216 5.04 19.71 -23.65
N PHE A 217 5.09 18.45 -23.17
CA PHE A 217 6.02 18.00 -22.12
C PHE A 217 7.34 17.47 -22.70
N ASN A 218 7.80 18.05 -23.82
CA ASN A 218 9.05 17.69 -24.48
C ASN A 218 10.23 17.71 -23.50
N GLU A 219 11.04 16.66 -23.51
CA GLU A 219 12.21 16.49 -22.62
C GLU A 219 11.90 16.48 -21.11
N ARG A 220 10.61 16.51 -20.72
CA ARG A 220 10.18 16.44 -19.31
C ARG A 220 9.76 15.02 -18.90
N VAL A 221 9.65 14.08 -19.84
CA VAL A 221 9.22 12.70 -19.55
C VAL A 221 10.40 11.81 -19.22
N GLU A 222 10.44 11.33 -17.98
CA GLU A 222 11.49 10.48 -17.44
C GLU A 222 11.02 9.04 -17.24
N ILE A 223 11.90 8.09 -17.58
CA ILE A 223 11.60 6.66 -17.46
C ILE A 223 12.19 6.14 -16.16
N VAL A 224 11.31 5.69 -15.26
CA VAL A 224 11.69 5.05 -14.00
C VAL A 224 11.69 3.54 -14.16
N ARG A 225 12.71 2.88 -13.60
CA ARG A 225 12.74 1.42 -13.50
C ARG A 225 11.93 1.00 -12.27
N ARG A 226 11.07 0.00 -12.40
CA ARG A 226 10.49 -0.66 -11.24
C ARG A 226 11.42 -1.73 -10.69
N GLY A 227 11.28 -2.00 -9.40
CA GLY A 227 11.83 -3.20 -8.78
C GLY A 227 12.62 -2.94 -7.50
N PRO A 228 13.23 -4.00 -6.96
CA PRO A 228 13.86 -3.99 -5.63
C PRO A 228 14.88 -2.87 -5.44
N TYR A 229 15.69 -2.57 -6.46
CA TYR A 229 16.73 -1.55 -6.37
C TYR A 229 16.16 -0.15 -6.08
N ILE A 230 15.11 0.24 -6.80
CA ILE A 230 14.49 1.55 -6.61
C ILE A 230 13.72 1.60 -5.28
N HIS A 231 13.06 0.51 -4.90
CA HIS A 231 12.37 0.44 -3.61
C HIS A 231 13.35 0.55 -2.44
N ALA A 232 14.47 -0.17 -2.49
CA ALA A 232 15.51 -0.10 -1.46
C ALA A 232 16.16 1.29 -1.38
N MET A 233 16.35 1.97 -2.52
CA MET A 233 16.86 3.34 -2.57
C MET A 233 15.89 4.34 -1.93
N LEU A 234 14.59 4.20 -2.19
CA LEU A 234 13.56 5.11 -1.68
C LEU A 234 13.13 4.81 -0.25
N ASP A 235 13.33 3.58 0.26
CA ASP A 235 12.81 3.16 1.56
C ASP A 235 13.22 4.09 2.71
N PRO A 236 14.51 4.48 2.87
CA PRO A 236 14.90 5.38 3.94
C PRO A 236 14.14 6.72 3.90
N LEU A 237 13.92 7.27 2.70
CA LEU A 237 13.18 8.53 2.52
C LEU A 237 11.71 8.34 2.87
N ILE A 238 11.07 7.30 2.34
CA ILE A 238 9.65 7.01 2.57
C ILE A 238 9.39 6.79 4.07
N GLN A 239 10.20 5.97 4.73
CA GLN A 239 10.12 5.73 6.17
C GLN A 239 10.29 7.04 6.95
N HIS A 240 11.28 7.85 6.61
CA HIS A 240 11.51 9.14 7.25
C HIS A 240 10.30 10.08 7.09
N LEU A 241 9.69 10.13 5.90
CA LEU A 241 8.53 10.98 5.64
C LEU A 241 7.31 10.56 6.48
N PHE A 242 7.02 9.25 6.56
CA PHE A 242 5.91 8.76 7.38
C PHE A 242 6.16 8.97 8.87
N ILE A 243 7.33 8.58 9.39
CA ILE A 243 7.64 8.67 10.83
C ILE A 243 7.61 10.12 11.34
N ASN A 244 8.05 11.08 10.52
CA ASN A 244 8.11 12.49 10.90
C ASN A 244 6.88 13.30 10.44
N HIS A 245 5.83 12.63 9.94
CA HIS A 245 4.59 13.26 9.44
C HIS A 245 4.86 14.36 8.39
N ASN A 246 5.90 14.16 7.58
CA ASN A 246 6.35 15.08 6.53
C ASN A 246 5.79 14.72 5.14
N ILE A 247 4.89 13.75 5.06
CA ILE A 247 4.12 13.43 3.85
C ILE A 247 2.65 13.83 4.05
N VAL A 248 2.10 14.53 3.06
CA VAL A 248 0.73 15.08 3.10
C VAL A 248 -0.04 14.61 1.87
N PHE A 249 -1.17 13.93 2.11
CA PHE A 249 -2.11 13.50 1.07
C PHE A 249 -3.40 14.31 1.06
N HIS A 250 -3.58 15.23 2.01
CA HIS A 250 -4.86 15.91 2.23
C HIS A 250 -6.00 14.95 2.59
N ASP A 251 -7.26 15.37 2.44
CA ASP A 251 -8.45 14.53 2.63
C ASP A 251 -8.61 13.48 1.50
N ASP A 252 -7.58 12.63 1.36
CA ASP A 252 -7.47 11.55 0.38
C ASP A 252 -7.47 10.17 1.09
N PRO A 253 -8.66 9.62 1.39
CA PRO A 253 -8.78 8.28 1.97
C PRO A 253 -8.32 7.17 1.00
N VAL A 254 -8.28 7.45 -0.30
CA VAL A 254 -7.85 6.50 -1.34
C VAL A 254 -6.34 6.26 -1.25
N MET A 255 -5.53 7.31 -1.11
CA MET A 255 -4.08 7.17 -0.91
C MET A 255 -3.75 6.44 0.38
N ARG A 256 -4.47 6.71 1.47
CA ARG A 256 -4.32 5.94 2.72
C ARG A 256 -4.67 4.47 2.55
N TRP A 257 -5.72 4.18 1.80
CA TRP A 257 -6.09 2.81 1.44
C TRP A 257 -5.00 2.13 0.61
N TYR A 258 -4.41 2.80 -0.38
CA TYR A 258 -3.28 2.28 -1.14
C TYR A 258 -2.07 1.98 -0.25
N CYS A 259 -1.70 2.89 0.67
CA CYS A 259 -0.61 2.66 1.63
C CYS A 259 -0.90 1.46 2.55
N GLY A 260 -2.13 1.33 3.04
CA GLY A 260 -2.54 0.21 3.90
C GLY A 260 -2.58 -1.15 3.19
N ASN A 261 -2.49 -1.17 1.86
CA ASN A 261 -2.47 -2.37 1.03
C ASN A 261 -1.04 -2.85 0.69
N ILE A 262 -0.01 -2.19 1.22
CA ILE A 262 1.40 -2.45 0.92
C ILE A 262 2.11 -3.04 2.12
N TYR A 263 3.03 -3.94 1.82
CA TYR A 263 4.05 -4.37 2.75
C TYR A 263 5.46 -4.24 2.20
N VAL A 264 6.43 -4.24 3.10
CA VAL A 264 7.86 -4.23 2.85
C VAL A 264 8.37 -5.66 3.00
N ASP A 265 8.88 -6.19 1.90
CA ASP A 265 9.55 -7.48 1.83
C ASP A 265 11.05 -7.26 1.99
N GLU A 266 11.66 -7.80 3.04
CA GLU A 266 13.11 -7.84 3.18
C GLU A 266 13.67 -9.04 2.44
N LEU A 267 14.42 -8.77 1.36
CA LEU A 267 15.09 -9.78 0.57
C LEU A 267 16.30 -10.34 1.33
N GLY A 268 16.73 -11.56 0.98
CA GLY A 268 17.84 -12.24 1.66
C GLY A 268 19.20 -11.51 1.65
N ASN A 269 19.34 -10.44 0.85
CA ASN A 269 20.51 -9.55 0.83
C ASN A 269 20.32 -8.28 1.71
N GLY A 270 19.25 -8.20 2.50
CA GLY A 270 18.88 -7.04 3.33
C GLY A 270 18.25 -5.87 2.55
N SER A 271 18.06 -5.99 1.23
CA SER A 271 17.35 -4.97 0.44
C SER A 271 15.85 -5.07 0.67
N LYS A 272 15.17 -3.93 0.68
CA LYS A 272 13.73 -3.86 0.86
C LYS A 272 12.99 -3.68 -0.46
N GLU A 273 11.86 -4.35 -0.58
CA GLU A 273 10.97 -4.24 -1.74
C GLU A 273 9.52 -4.01 -1.29
N TYR A 274 8.87 -2.98 -1.82
CA TYR A 274 7.43 -2.78 -1.62
C TYR A 274 6.60 -3.72 -2.48
N LYS A 275 5.69 -4.47 -1.84
CA LYS A 275 4.80 -5.44 -2.49
C LYS A 275 3.35 -5.27 -2.02
N LYS A 276 2.42 -5.75 -2.84
CA LYS A 276 0.99 -5.78 -2.52
C LYS A 276 0.73 -6.91 -1.52
N ILE A 277 0.01 -6.63 -0.42
CA ILE A 277 -0.33 -7.63 0.61
C ILE A 277 -1.01 -8.86 -0.01
N ASP A 278 -1.92 -8.63 -0.95
CA ASP A 278 -2.52 -9.66 -1.79
C ASP A 278 -2.40 -9.21 -3.25
N PRO A 279 -1.71 -9.99 -4.11
CA PRO A 279 -1.42 -9.59 -5.48
C PRO A 279 -2.66 -9.50 -6.37
N VAL A 280 -3.77 -10.13 -5.99
CA VAL A 280 -5.01 -10.21 -6.78
C VAL A 280 -6.05 -9.21 -6.29
N LYS A 281 -6.26 -9.13 -4.97
CA LYS A 281 -7.37 -8.35 -4.38
C LYS A 281 -7.00 -6.91 -4.05
N ARG A 282 -5.72 -6.62 -3.81
CA ARG A 282 -5.31 -5.32 -3.29
C ARG A 282 -4.76 -4.42 -4.40
N LYS A 283 -5.16 -3.14 -4.35
CA LYS A 283 -4.66 -2.09 -5.24
C LYS A 283 -3.66 -1.22 -4.51
N THR A 284 -2.69 -0.71 -5.26
CA THR A 284 -1.55 0.07 -4.74
C THR A 284 -1.07 1.11 -5.75
N ASP A 285 -1.88 1.36 -6.79
CA ASP A 285 -1.49 2.06 -8.00
C ASP A 285 -1.11 3.52 -7.70
N GLY A 286 -1.87 4.20 -6.83
CA GLY A 286 -1.56 5.56 -6.40
C GLY A 286 -0.23 5.65 -5.65
N PHE A 287 0.09 4.65 -4.82
CA PHE A 287 1.38 4.60 -4.13
C PHE A 287 2.55 4.40 -5.08
N PHE A 288 2.44 3.51 -6.07
CA PHE A 288 3.54 3.35 -7.02
C PHE A 288 3.67 4.53 -7.99
N ALA A 289 2.58 5.23 -8.32
CA ALA A 289 2.67 6.51 -9.03
C ALA A 289 3.44 7.54 -8.19
N PHE A 290 3.19 7.58 -6.88
CA PHE A 290 3.93 8.39 -5.92
C PHE A 290 5.43 8.01 -5.85
N THR A 291 5.77 6.72 -5.77
CA THR A 291 7.19 6.30 -5.76
C THR A 291 7.90 6.60 -7.07
N HIS A 292 7.21 6.54 -8.22
CA HIS A 292 7.78 7.00 -9.49
C HIS A 292 8.15 8.49 -9.42
N ALA A 293 7.28 9.35 -8.88
CA ALA A 293 7.59 10.78 -8.71
C ALA A 293 8.73 11.01 -7.70
N LEU A 294 8.74 10.28 -6.58
CA LEU A 294 9.77 10.38 -5.53
C LEU A 294 11.19 10.07 -6.04
N ASN A 295 11.35 9.32 -7.14
CA ASN A 295 12.68 9.11 -7.73
C ASN A 295 13.38 10.43 -8.09
N PHE A 296 12.61 11.47 -8.34
CA PHE A 296 13.11 12.80 -8.69
C PHE A 296 12.91 13.81 -7.56
N ASP A 297 12.63 13.38 -6.32
CA ASP A 297 12.45 14.27 -5.16
C ASP A 297 13.62 15.27 -4.96
N GLY A 298 14.83 14.86 -5.34
CA GLY A 298 16.03 15.70 -5.31
C GLY A 298 16.03 16.85 -6.32
N ASP A 299 15.21 16.78 -7.37
CA ASP A 299 15.08 17.81 -8.40
C ASP A 299 14.15 18.95 -7.98
N LEU A 300 13.38 18.76 -6.90
CA LEU A 300 12.55 19.81 -6.31
C LEU A 300 13.35 20.61 -5.29
N GLU A 301 13.37 21.93 -5.49
CA GLU A 301 13.91 22.87 -4.51
C GLU A 301 12.99 22.92 -3.29
N ASP A 302 13.59 22.89 -2.10
CA ASP A 302 12.88 23.06 -0.84
C ASP A 302 12.97 24.53 -0.45
N TYR A 303 12.02 25.33 -0.90
CA TYR A 303 11.95 26.72 -0.47
C TYR A 303 11.38 26.75 0.94
N ALA A 304 12.26 26.83 1.94
CA ALA A 304 11.86 27.22 3.28
C ALA A 304 11.27 28.64 3.21
N VAL A 305 10.03 28.82 3.66
CA VAL A 305 9.43 30.15 3.76
C VAL A 305 10.16 30.95 4.84
N ASP A 306 11.19 31.73 4.45
CA ASP A 306 11.29 33.19 4.63
C ASP A 306 12.65 33.72 4.09
N LEU A 307 12.63 34.38 2.93
CA LEU A 307 13.79 35.15 2.43
C LEU A 307 13.74 36.63 2.87
N ASN A 308 12.74 37.06 3.65
CA ASN A 308 12.65 38.46 4.09
C ASN A 308 13.57 38.77 5.29
N ASP A 309 14.05 37.76 6.02
CA ASP A 309 14.92 37.94 7.20
C ASP A 309 16.42 37.70 6.93
N MET A 310 16.82 37.46 5.67
CA MET A 310 18.24 37.41 5.32
C MET A 310 18.84 38.82 5.26
N GLN A 311 19.30 39.33 6.41
CA GLN A 311 20.30 40.39 6.43
C GLN A 311 21.60 39.86 5.82
N VAL A 312 21.90 40.35 4.61
CA VAL A 312 23.18 40.14 3.94
C VAL A 312 24.25 40.87 4.74
N TRP A 313 25.07 40.12 5.49
CA TRP A 313 26.32 40.66 6.04
C TRP A 313 27.40 40.52 4.97
N SER A 314 27.77 41.65 4.35
CA SER A 314 29.00 41.74 3.58
C SER A 314 30.17 41.87 4.55
N PHE A 315 31.14 40.95 4.48
CA PHE A 315 32.47 41.14 5.06
C PHE A 315 33.40 41.85 4.09
#